data_AF-A0A956QN15-F1
#
_entry.id   AF-A0A956QN15-F1
#
_cell.length_a   1.000
_cell.length_b   1.000
_cell.length_c   1.000
_cell.angle_alpha   90.00
_cell.angle_beta   90.00
_cell.angle_gamma   90.00
#
_symmetry.space_group_name_H-M   'P 1'
#
loop_
_entity.id
_entity.type
_entity.pdbx_description
1 polymer ?
#
loop_
_entity_poly.entity_id
_entity_poly.type
_entity_poly.pdbx_seq_one_letter_code
_entity_poly.pdbx_strand_id
1 'polypeptide(L)'
;ELLPLGGGSNLLISDDGFDGLVLKMENRELTVGEQSDSLVLVTVGAGMVWDDFVAYTVEQGWAGIECLSGIPGCVGASPVQNIGAYGQEVAETIVGVKGIDLRNGEAFVFDNAHCEFSYRDSRFKRAGRGSYLITSVTFQLVPGGEPTIRYRDLEEQCRKSQSHSLADVRSLVLEIRRSKSMVYDRSDPNHRS
;
A
#
# COMPACT_ATOMS: atom_id res chain seq x y z
N GLU A 1 8.84 -10.47 23.01
CA GLU A 1 8.70 -10.46 21.54
C GLU A 1 8.40 -9.03 21.06
N LEU A 2 8.57 -8.74 19.77
CA LEU A 2 8.26 -7.45 19.15
C LEU A 2 7.18 -7.62 18.09
N LEU A 3 6.14 -6.79 18.13
CA LEU A 3 5.07 -6.72 17.13
C LEU A 3 5.06 -5.33 16.47
N PRO A 4 5.60 -5.20 15.25
CA PRO A 4 5.40 -4.01 14.44
C PRO A 4 3.92 -3.87 14.06
N LEU A 5 3.34 -2.71 14.31
CA LEU A 5 1.93 -2.42 14.06
C LEU A 5 1.79 -1.19 13.16
N GLY A 6 1.14 -1.38 12.02
CA GLY A 6 0.67 -0.30 11.15
C GLY A 6 -0.68 0.25 11.61
N GLY A 7 -1.65 0.26 10.69
CA GLY A 7 -3.04 0.62 10.97
C GLY A 7 -3.90 -0.48 11.62
N GLY A 8 -3.36 -1.69 11.82
CA GLY A 8 -4.09 -2.81 12.44
C GLY A 8 -5.20 -3.43 11.57
N SER A 9 -5.23 -3.15 10.27
CA SER A 9 -6.31 -3.56 9.36
C SER A 9 -6.29 -5.02 8.92
N ASN A 10 -5.30 -5.79 9.36
CA ASN A 10 -5.09 -7.19 8.94
C ASN A 10 -4.42 -8.01 10.06
N LEU A 11 -4.97 -7.86 11.26
CA LEU A 11 -4.44 -8.47 12.48
C LEU A 11 -5.60 -8.92 13.36
N LEU A 12 -5.50 -10.13 13.89
CA LEU A 12 -6.41 -10.66 14.91
C LEU A 12 -5.57 -10.94 16.17
N ILE A 13 -5.90 -10.27 17.27
CA ILE A 13 -5.22 -10.43 18.56
C ILE A 13 -6.10 -11.27 19.49
N SER A 14 -5.48 -12.21 20.22
CA SER A 14 -6.17 -13.01 21.23
C SER A 14 -6.74 -12.12 22.32
N ASP A 15 -7.84 -12.54 22.95
CA ASP A 15 -8.40 -11.87 24.13
C ASP A 15 -7.41 -11.86 25.31
N ASP A 16 -6.47 -12.81 25.34
CA ASP A 16 -5.35 -12.85 26.29
C ASP A 16 -4.33 -11.71 26.06
N GLY A 17 -4.44 -10.99 24.94
CA GLY A 17 -3.54 -9.92 24.56
C GLY A 17 -2.25 -10.40 23.88
N PHE A 18 -1.23 -9.55 23.90
CA PHE A 18 0.11 -9.83 23.37
C PHE A 18 1.14 -9.48 24.44
N ASP A 19 1.82 -10.50 24.98
CA ASP A 19 2.84 -10.35 26.03
C ASP A 19 4.21 -9.97 25.41
N GLY A 20 4.28 -8.76 24.88
CA GLY A 20 5.46 -8.24 24.21
C GLY A 20 5.38 -6.75 23.91
N LEU A 21 6.42 -6.23 23.25
CA LEU A 21 6.46 -4.84 22.83
C LEU A 21 5.68 -4.66 21.53
N VAL A 22 4.68 -3.78 21.54
CA VAL A 22 4.00 -3.33 20.32
C VAL A 22 4.64 -2.04 19.85
N LEU A 23 5.23 -2.04 18.66
CA LEU A 23 5.82 -0.85 18.04
C LEU A 23 4.88 -0.32 16.96
N LYS A 24 4.14 0.74 17.29
CA LYS A 24 3.28 1.42 16.32
C LYS A 24 4.09 2.32 15.39
N MET A 25 4.00 2.08 14.09
CA MET A 25 4.71 2.85 13.08
C MET A 25 4.00 4.18 12.83
N GLU A 26 4.66 5.29 13.15
CA GLU A 26 4.11 6.66 13.00
C GLU A 26 5.06 7.57 12.20
N ASN A 27 6.12 7.02 11.60
CA ASN A 27 7.00 7.78 10.73
C ASN A 27 6.31 7.97 9.35
N ARG A 28 5.97 9.22 9.03
CA ARG A 28 5.12 9.60 7.88
C ARG A 28 5.83 10.54 6.93
N GLU A 29 7.16 10.57 6.98
CA GLU A 29 7.95 11.40 6.07
C GLU A 29 7.72 10.97 4.62
N LEU A 30 7.57 11.93 3.73
CA LEU A 30 7.51 11.71 2.29
C LEU A 30 8.60 12.55 1.64
N THR A 31 9.43 11.91 0.81
CA THR A 31 10.49 12.57 0.06
C THR A 31 10.33 12.24 -1.41
N VAL A 32 10.23 13.29 -2.23
CA VAL A 32 10.28 13.19 -3.68
C VAL A 32 11.76 13.22 -4.08
N GLY A 33 12.21 12.15 -4.74
CA GLY A 33 13.57 11.98 -5.20
C GLY A 33 13.75 12.41 -6.65
N GLU A 34 14.33 11.52 -7.46
CA GLU A 34 14.48 11.73 -8.89
C GLU A 34 13.11 11.96 -9.56
N GLN A 35 13.01 13.02 -10.35
CA GLN A 35 11.82 13.38 -11.10
C GLN A 35 12.20 13.80 -12.52
N SER A 36 11.48 13.25 -13.49
CA SER A 36 11.55 13.56 -14.91
C SER A 36 10.14 13.54 -15.50
N ASP A 37 10.03 13.79 -16.80
CA ASP A 37 8.73 13.74 -17.50
C ASP A 37 8.12 12.33 -17.54
N SER A 38 8.92 11.27 -17.34
CA SER A 38 8.46 9.88 -17.43
C SER A 38 8.47 9.11 -16.11
N LEU A 39 8.99 9.70 -15.04
CA LEU A 39 9.29 8.99 -13.79
C LEU A 39 9.31 9.97 -12.61
N VAL A 40 8.75 9.55 -11.48
CA VAL A 40 9.02 10.13 -10.17
C VAL A 40 9.28 9.03 -9.14
N LEU A 41 10.36 9.19 -8.36
CA LEU A 41 10.66 8.34 -7.21
C LEU A 41 10.13 9.00 -5.94
N VAL A 42 9.35 8.26 -5.17
CA VAL A 42 8.78 8.75 -3.91
C VAL A 42 9.11 7.77 -2.79
N THR A 43 9.92 8.20 -1.82
CA THR A 43 10.20 7.43 -0.60
C THR A 43 9.24 7.88 0.49
N VAL A 44 8.52 6.92 1.09
CA VAL A 44 7.48 7.18 2.08
C VAL A 44 7.74 6.35 3.34
N GLY A 45 7.60 6.99 4.49
CA GLY A 45 7.71 6.36 5.81
C GLY A 45 6.65 5.28 6.01
N ALA A 46 7.03 4.22 6.73
CA ALA A 46 6.22 3.03 6.96
C ALA A 46 4.89 3.31 7.68
N GLY A 47 4.83 4.38 8.50
CA GLY A 47 3.64 4.79 9.23
C GLY A 47 2.63 5.61 8.42
N MET A 48 2.96 6.03 7.20
CA MET A 48 2.03 6.77 6.34
C MET A 48 0.77 5.95 6.07
N VAL A 49 -0.41 6.54 6.27
CA VAL A 49 -1.69 5.88 5.92
C VAL A 49 -1.71 5.62 4.41
N TRP A 50 -2.02 4.39 4.04
CA TRP A 50 -1.92 3.97 2.64
C TRP A 50 -2.79 4.83 1.72
N ASP A 51 -4.07 5.00 2.08
CA ASP A 51 -5.00 5.73 1.21
C ASP A 51 -4.71 7.24 1.14
N ASP A 52 -4.13 7.83 2.19
CA ASP A 52 -3.65 9.22 2.17
C ASP A 52 -2.49 9.37 1.17
N PHE A 53 -1.58 8.40 1.12
CA PHE A 53 -0.51 8.37 0.12
C PHE A 53 -1.08 8.22 -1.30
N VAL A 54 -2.03 7.31 -1.52
CA VAL A 54 -2.67 7.17 -2.84
C VAL A 54 -3.36 8.49 -3.25
N ALA A 55 -4.12 9.12 -2.34
CA ALA A 55 -4.74 10.42 -2.60
C ALA A 55 -3.71 11.48 -3.02
N TYR A 56 -2.61 11.58 -2.28
CA TYR A 56 -1.52 12.49 -2.61
C TYR A 56 -0.96 12.24 -4.01
N THR A 57 -0.68 10.98 -4.40
CA THR A 57 -0.16 10.68 -5.74
C THR A 57 -1.14 11.05 -6.86
N VAL A 58 -2.44 10.83 -6.64
CA VAL A 58 -3.48 11.21 -7.60
C VAL A 58 -3.58 12.73 -7.75
N GLU A 59 -3.50 13.47 -6.64
CA GLU A 59 -3.47 14.95 -6.66
C GLU A 59 -2.25 15.50 -7.41
N GLN A 60 -1.10 14.82 -7.32
CA GLN A 60 0.11 15.18 -8.08
C GLN A 60 0.07 14.73 -9.55
N GLY A 61 -0.95 13.97 -9.97
CA GLY A 61 -1.03 13.41 -11.32
C GLY A 61 0.00 12.30 -11.57
N TRP A 62 0.37 11.54 -10.53
CA TRP A 62 1.34 10.44 -10.62
C TRP A 62 0.62 9.10 -10.67
N ALA A 63 0.65 8.45 -11.84
CA ALA A 63 0.01 7.16 -12.06
C ALA A 63 0.84 6.00 -11.50
N GLY A 64 0.16 4.94 -11.07
CA GLY A 64 0.77 3.65 -10.70
C GLY A 64 0.17 2.99 -9.46
N ILE A 65 -0.66 3.67 -8.68
CA ILE A 65 -1.29 3.12 -7.46
C ILE A 65 -2.76 3.54 -7.28
N GLU A 66 -3.37 4.22 -8.25
CA GLU A 66 -4.75 4.70 -8.19
C GLU A 66 -5.78 3.58 -8.01
N CYS A 67 -5.55 2.40 -8.58
CA CYS A 67 -6.43 1.23 -8.43
C CYS A 67 -6.33 0.59 -7.03
N LEU A 68 -5.34 0.99 -6.22
CA LEU A 68 -5.16 0.55 -4.84
C LEU A 68 -5.81 1.48 -3.82
N SER A 69 -6.63 2.44 -4.29
CA SER A 69 -7.39 3.36 -3.45
C SER A 69 -8.30 2.61 -2.46
N GLY A 70 -8.43 3.15 -1.26
CA GLY A 70 -9.31 2.67 -0.18
C GLY A 70 -8.84 1.40 0.52
N ILE A 71 -7.63 0.91 0.26
CA ILE A 71 -7.04 -0.19 1.03
C ILE A 71 -6.65 0.36 2.42
N PRO A 72 -7.12 -0.26 3.52
CA PRO A 72 -6.78 0.20 4.86
C PRO A 72 -5.38 -0.25 5.29
N GLY A 73 -4.77 0.51 6.19
CA GLY A 73 -3.44 0.22 6.73
C GLY A 73 -2.43 1.30 6.40
N CYS A 74 -1.15 0.96 6.47
CA CYS A 74 -0.06 1.88 6.23
C CYS A 74 0.88 1.39 5.13
N VAL A 75 1.69 2.31 4.61
CA VAL A 75 2.68 2.06 3.55
C VAL A 75 3.65 0.94 3.93
N GLY A 76 4.11 0.87 5.18
CA GLY A 76 5.05 -0.18 5.60
C GLY A 76 4.49 -1.60 5.56
N ALA A 77 3.16 -1.74 5.63
CA ALA A 77 2.50 -3.04 5.54
C ALA A 77 2.21 -3.46 4.09
N SER A 78 2.23 -2.51 3.13
CA SER A 78 1.89 -2.77 1.73
C SER A 78 2.78 -3.84 1.07
N PRO A 79 4.11 -3.90 1.31
CA PRO A 79 4.97 -4.90 0.69
C PRO A 79 4.77 -6.29 1.32
N VAL A 80 4.35 -6.38 2.58
CA VAL A 80 4.32 -7.65 3.33
C VAL A 80 3.42 -8.66 2.63
N GLN A 81 2.22 -8.25 2.22
CA GLN A 81 1.29 -9.11 1.51
C GLN A 81 1.18 -8.76 0.03
N ASN A 82 2.09 -7.96 -0.54
CA ASN A 82 1.97 -7.44 -1.90
C ASN A 82 0.52 -7.00 -2.18
N ILE A 83 0.07 -5.94 -1.48
CA ILE A 83 -1.33 -5.52 -1.58
C ILE A 83 -1.71 -5.28 -3.05
N GLY A 84 -2.92 -5.66 -3.40
CA GLY A 84 -3.41 -5.52 -4.75
C GLY A 84 -4.91 -5.48 -4.81
N ALA A 85 -5.45 -4.69 -5.73
CA ALA A 85 -6.86 -4.55 -5.98
C ALA A 85 -7.08 -4.13 -7.43
N TYR A 86 -8.22 -4.50 -7.99
CA TYR A 86 -8.65 -4.06 -9.31
C TYR A 86 -7.58 -4.25 -10.40
N GLY A 87 -6.87 -5.38 -10.35
CA GLY A 87 -5.90 -5.78 -11.36
C GLY A 87 -4.55 -5.08 -11.26
N GLN A 88 -4.28 -4.33 -10.18
CA GLN A 88 -3.00 -3.72 -9.85
C GLN A 88 -2.44 -4.31 -8.56
N GLU A 89 -1.13 -4.49 -8.49
CA GLU A 89 -0.37 -4.89 -7.30
C GLU A 89 0.71 -3.87 -6.98
N VAL A 90 1.01 -3.69 -5.69
CA VAL A 90 2.00 -2.70 -5.24
C VAL A 90 3.43 -3.04 -5.69
N ALA A 91 3.72 -4.32 -5.93
CA ALA A 91 4.98 -4.78 -6.48
C ALA A 91 5.30 -4.18 -7.86
N GLU A 92 4.30 -3.70 -8.61
CA GLU A 92 4.49 -3.06 -9.91
C GLU A 92 5.17 -1.68 -9.81
N THR A 93 5.11 -1.04 -8.63
CA THR A 93 5.67 0.30 -8.43
C THR A 93 6.77 0.35 -7.37
N ILE A 94 6.87 -0.62 -6.47
CA ILE A 94 7.95 -0.64 -5.47
C ILE A 94 9.30 -0.88 -6.14
N VAL A 95 10.25 0.03 -5.93
CA VAL A 95 11.64 -0.13 -6.37
C VAL A 95 12.61 -0.33 -5.20
N GLY A 96 12.18 -0.02 -3.98
CA GLY A 96 13.01 -0.21 -2.79
C GLY A 96 12.23 -0.31 -1.49
N VAL A 97 12.69 -1.17 -0.57
CA VAL A 97 12.18 -1.30 0.79
C VAL A 97 13.36 -1.22 1.75
N LYS A 98 13.26 -0.35 2.74
CA LYS A 98 14.29 -0.18 3.79
C LYS A 98 13.74 -0.56 5.14
N GLY A 99 14.59 -1.07 6.01
CA GLY A 99 14.19 -1.50 7.33
C GLY A 99 15.35 -1.97 8.19
N ILE A 100 14.99 -2.58 9.32
CA ILE A 100 15.91 -3.23 10.25
C ILE A 100 15.66 -4.73 10.20
N ASP A 101 16.73 -5.51 10.08
CA ASP A 101 16.70 -6.94 10.33
C ASP A 101 16.75 -7.18 11.84
N LEU A 102 15.66 -7.69 12.40
CA LEU A 102 15.49 -7.86 13.83
C LEU A 102 16.37 -8.99 14.41
N ARG A 103 16.98 -9.81 13.56
CA ARG A 103 17.85 -10.92 13.99
C ARG A 103 19.23 -10.44 14.41
N ASN A 104 19.76 -9.41 13.75
CA ASN A 104 21.10 -8.88 13.98
C ASN A 104 21.11 -7.37 14.30
N GLY A 105 19.98 -6.67 14.15
CA GLY A 105 19.85 -5.24 14.41
C GLY A 105 20.37 -4.35 13.28
N GLU A 106 20.76 -4.91 12.13
CA GLU A 106 21.35 -4.15 11.02
C GLU A 106 20.28 -3.58 10.09
N ALA A 107 20.61 -2.46 9.45
CA ALA A 107 19.76 -1.90 8.41
C ALA A 107 19.85 -2.75 7.12
N PHE A 108 18.71 -2.95 6.45
CA PHE A 108 18.65 -3.55 5.12
C PHE A 108 18.07 -2.57 4.10
N VAL A 109 18.47 -2.78 2.85
CA VAL A 109 17.86 -2.16 1.67
C VAL A 109 17.62 -3.28 0.66
N PHE A 110 16.37 -3.56 0.34
CA PHE A 110 15.99 -4.52 -0.70
C PHE A 110 15.44 -3.77 -1.89
N ASP A 111 15.89 -4.12 -3.08
CA ASP A 111 15.20 -3.76 -4.32
C ASP A 111 13.94 -4.63 -4.51
N ASN A 112 13.23 -4.42 -5.61
CA ASN A 112 12.03 -5.20 -5.94
C ASN A 112 12.30 -6.71 -5.99
N ALA A 113 13.40 -7.13 -6.63
CA ALA A 113 13.74 -8.55 -6.79
C ALA A 113 14.00 -9.24 -5.45
N HIS A 114 14.71 -8.57 -4.54
CA HIS A 114 15.01 -9.06 -3.19
C HIS A 114 13.78 -9.12 -2.27
N CYS A 115 12.68 -8.44 -2.63
CA CYS A 115 11.41 -8.55 -1.92
C CYS A 115 10.65 -9.84 -2.27
N GLU A 116 11.00 -10.51 -3.38
CA GLU A 116 10.40 -11.77 -3.84
C GLU A 116 8.87 -11.76 -3.82
N PHE A 117 8.27 -10.72 -4.40
CA PHE A 117 6.82 -10.56 -4.47
C PHE A 117 6.18 -11.68 -5.31
N SER A 118 5.02 -12.14 -4.86
CA SER A 118 4.09 -12.94 -5.65
C SER A 118 2.66 -12.65 -5.20
N TYR A 119 1.66 -13.34 -5.77
CA TYR A 119 0.26 -13.08 -5.46
C TYR A 119 0.00 -13.21 -3.95
N ARG A 120 -0.34 -12.08 -3.31
CA ARG A 120 -0.59 -11.96 -1.87
C ARG A 120 0.57 -12.39 -0.96
N ASP A 121 1.80 -12.32 -1.45
CA ASP A 121 2.95 -12.89 -0.77
C ASP A 121 4.25 -12.13 -1.07
N SER A 122 5.22 -12.27 -0.15
CA SER A 122 6.54 -11.67 -0.25
C SER A 122 7.54 -12.42 0.63
N ARG A 123 8.83 -12.09 0.48
CA ARG A 123 9.87 -12.53 1.42
C ARG A 123 9.54 -12.18 2.87
N PHE A 124 8.92 -11.02 3.12
CA PHE A 124 8.56 -10.55 4.46
C PHE A 124 7.46 -11.41 5.11
N LYS A 125 6.58 -12.04 4.32
CA LYS A 125 5.52 -12.94 4.81
C LYS A 125 6.00 -14.38 4.96
N ARG A 126 6.93 -14.83 4.11
CA ARG A 126 7.52 -16.18 4.15
C ARG A 126 8.73 -16.25 5.08
N ALA A 127 9.93 -16.32 4.50
CA ALA A 127 11.20 -16.55 5.20
C ALA A 127 11.55 -15.41 6.18
N GLY A 128 11.00 -14.22 5.96
CA GLY A 128 11.22 -13.03 6.78
C GLY A 128 10.16 -12.76 7.84
N ARG A 129 9.20 -13.67 8.05
CA ARG A 129 8.09 -13.42 8.98
C ARG A 129 8.64 -13.14 10.39
N GLY A 130 8.29 -11.98 10.93
CA GLY A 130 8.76 -11.53 12.25
C GLY A 130 10.24 -11.16 12.31
N SER A 131 10.97 -11.18 11.20
CA SER A 131 12.42 -10.92 11.15
C SER A 131 12.77 -9.53 10.62
N TYR A 132 11.83 -8.80 10.02
CA TYR A 132 12.09 -7.49 9.44
C TYR A 132 11.12 -6.42 9.95
N LEU A 133 11.66 -5.26 10.27
CA LEU A 133 10.92 -4.04 10.57
C LEU A 133 11.07 -3.07 9.37
N ILE A 134 10.03 -2.96 8.54
CA ILE A 134 10.03 -2.01 7.41
C ILE A 134 9.88 -0.58 7.96
N THR A 135 10.76 0.31 7.53
CA THR A 135 10.79 1.73 7.96
C THR A 135 10.42 2.69 6.85
N SER A 136 10.68 2.34 5.57
CA SER A 136 10.24 3.11 4.42
C SER A 136 10.14 2.26 3.16
N VAL A 137 9.33 2.72 2.22
CA VAL A 137 9.13 2.11 0.90
C VAL A 137 9.32 3.18 -0.16
N THR A 138 10.01 2.84 -1.25
CA THR A 138 10.23 3.72 -2.39
C THR A 138 9.44 3.22 -3.59
N PHE A 139 8.63 4.10 -4.15
CA PHE A 139 7.77 3.85 -5.30
C PHE A 139 8.30 4.60 -6.52
N GLN A 140 8.23 3.95 -7.66
CA GLN A 140 8.39 4.54 -8.99
C GLN A 140 6.99 4.73 -9.59
N LEU A 141 6.63 5.99 -9.86
CA LEU A 141 5.34 6.39 -10.42
C LEU A 141 5.57 7.17 -11.73
N VAL A 142 4.50 7.37 -12.50
CA VAL A 142 4.56 8.01 -13.82
C VAL A 142 3.83 9.36 -13.80
N PRO A 143 4.55 10.49 -13.88
CA PRO A 143 3.93 11.81 -14.01
C PRO A 143 3.11 11.93 -15.29
N GLY A 144 1.87 12.41 -15.20
CA GLY A 144 0.97 12.53 -16.35
C GLY A 144 0.60 11.19 -17.00
N GLY A 145 0.83 10.07 -16.30
CA GLY A 145 0.48 8.74 -16.79
C GLY A 145 -1.03 8.48 -16.78
N GLU A 146 -1.45 7.55 -17.64
CA GLU A 146 -2.82 7.08 -17.70
C GLU A 146 -3.11 6.05 -16.58
N PRO A 147 -4.36 5.94 -16.09
CA PRO A 147 -4.73 4.95 -15.10
C PRO A 147 -4.57 3.51 -15.61
N THR A 148 -4.18 2.61 -14.72
CA THR A 148 -3.97 1.19 -15.01
C THR A 148 -5.27 0.39 -14.87
N ILE A 149 -6.14 0.49 -15.87
CA ILE A 149 -7.45 -0.19 -15.88
C ILE A 149 -7.31 -1.57 -16.51
N ARG A 150 -7.20 -2.61 -15.67
CA ARG A 150 -7.11 -4.02 -16.12
C ARG A 150 -8.21 -4.94 -15.60
N TYR A 151 -8.96 -4.49 -14.58
CA TYR A 151 -10.02 -5.29 -13.98
C TYR A 151 -11.36 -5.03 -14.65
N ARG A 152 -12.01 -6.10 -15.11
CA ARG A 152 -13.20 -6.05 -15.96
C ARG A 152 -14.30 -5.15 -15.41
N ASP A 153 -14.70 -5.30 -14.15
CA ASP A 153 -15.81 -4.48 -13.60
C ASP A 153 -15.44 -3.00 -13.56
N LEU A 154 -14.16 -2.68 -13.33
CA LEU A 154 -13.66 -1.30 -13.32
C LEU A 154 -13.63 -0.73 -14.74
N GLU A 155 -13.19 -1.51 -15.73
CA GLU A 155 -13.21 -1.13 -17.14
C GLU A 155 -14.64 -0.84 -17.63
N GLU A 156 -15.58 -1.73 -17.31
CA GLU A 156 -17.00 -1.55 -17.68
C GLU A 156 -17.59 -0.29 -17.06
N GLN A 157 -17.23 0.04 -15.82
CA GLN A 157 -17.68 1.27 -15.16
C GLN A 157 -17.05 2.52 -15.76
N CYS A 158 -15.73 2.52 -15.98
CA CYS A 158 -15.04 3.65 -16.61
C CYS A 158 -15.61 3.96 -18.00
N ARG A 159 -15.92 2.92 -18.79
CA ARG A 159 -16.55 3.08 -20.12
C ARG A 159 -17.95 3.71 -20.03
N LYS A 160 -18.75 3.35 -19.02
CA LYS A 160 -20.10 3.90 -18.82
C LYS A 160 -20.09 5.36 -18.36
N SER A 161 -19.14 5.73 -17.50
CA SER A 161 -19.04 7.07 -16.93
C SER A 161 -18.14 8.03 -17.73
N GLN A 162 -17.46 7.54 -18.78
CA GLN A 162 -16.43 8.29 -19.52
C GLN A 162 -15.31 8.81 -18.60
N SER A 163 -15.01 8.04 -17.55
CA SER A 163 -14.01 8.34 -16.53
C SER A 163 -12.65 7.83 -16.96
N HIS A 164 -11.69 8.75 -17.11
CA HIS A 164 -10.36 8.42 -17.65
C HIS A 164 -9.21 9.06 -16.86
N SER A 165 -9.47 10.00 -15.95
CA SER A 165 -8.41 10.56 -15.12
C SER A 165 -8.09 9.65 -13.92
N LEU A 166 -6.91 9.82 -13.31
CA LEU A 166 -6.53 9.14 -12.06
C LEU A 166 -7.55 9.44 -10.94
N ALA A 167 -8.07 10.67 -10.88
CA ALA A 167 -9.09 11.07 -9.92
C ALA A 167 -10.43 10.37 -10.15
N ASP A 168 -10.84 10.20 -11.41
CA ASP A 168 -12.08 9.48 -11.72
C ASP A 168 -11.94 8.00 -11.36
N VAL A 169 -10.81 7.37 -11.73
CA VAL A 169 -10.56 5.95 -11.43
C VAL A 169 -10.48 5.72 -9.93
N ARG A 170 -9.78 6.58 -9.17
CA ARG A 170 -9.81 6.55 -7.70
C ARG A 170 -11.24 6.63 -7.16
N SER A 171 -12.05 7.55 -7.67
CA SER A 171 -13.43 7.74 -7.22
C SER A 171 -14.29 6.50 -7.47
N LEU A 172 -14.19 5.91 -8.66
CA LEU A 172 -14.89 4.67 -9.02
C LEU A 172 -14.43 3.49 -8.16
N VAL A 173 -13.12 3.35 -7.94
CA VAL A 173 -12.59 2.30 -7.05
C VAL A 173 -13.18 2.45 -5.65
N LEU A 174 -13.17 3.66 -5.07
CA LEU A 174 -13.75 3.90 -3.76
C LEU A 174 -15.25 3.60 -3.72
N GLU A 175 -16.01 3.94 -4.77
CA GLU A 175 -17.43 3.61 -4.89
C GLU A 175 -17.67 2.09 -4.93
N ILE A 176 -16.91 1.35 -5.76
CA ILE A 176 -17.01 -0.10 -5.83
C ILE A 176 -16.64 -0.74 -4.49
N ARG A 177 -15.61 -0.22 -3.82
CA ARG A 177 -15.21 -0.72 -2.50
C ARG A 177 -16.28 -0.46 -1.45
N ARG A 178 -16.86 0.75 -1.41
CA ARG A 178 -17.96 1.09 -0.49
C ARG A 178 -19.18 0.21 -0.70
N SER A 179 -19.58 -0.03 -1.95
CA SER A 179 -20.73 -0.92 -2.25
C SER A 179 -20.50 -2.37 -1.82
N LYS A 180 -19.26 -2.76 -1.54
CA LYS A 180 -18.85 -4.09 -1.06
C LYS A 180 -18.35 -4.08 0.39
N SER A 181 -18.58 -3.00 1.16
CA SER A 181 -18.09 -2.84 2.54
C SER A 181 -16.57 -3.03 2.70
N MET A 182 -15.80 -2.63 1.69
CA MET A 182 -14.32 -2.71 1.65
C MET A 182 -13.63 -1.37 1.95
N VAL A 183 -14.39 -0.34 2.33
CA VAL A 183 -13.87 0.94 2.83
C VAL A 183 -14.31 1.07 4.28
N TYR A 184 -13.38 1.44 5.16
CA TYR A 184 -13.73 1.69 6.56
C TYR A 184 -14.67 2.90 6.66
N ASP A 185 -15.90 2.64 7.07
CA ASP A 185 -16.94 3.64 7.31
C ASP A 185 -17.69 3.26 8.58
N ARG A 186 -17.72 4.15 9.58
CA ARG A 186 -18.41 3.91 10.85
C ARG A 186 -19.92 3.82 10.71
N SER A 187 -20.47 4.35 9.61
CA SER A 187 -21.90 4.29 9.30
C SER A 187 -22.30 3.05 8.52
N ASP A 188 -21.34 2.26 8.02
CA ASP A 188 -21.61 1.00 7.32
C ASP A 188 -22.21 -0.02 8.31
N PRO A 189 -23.37 -0.65 8.03
CA PRO A 189 -23.93 -1.70 8.88
C PRO A 189 -22.97 -2.88 9.14
N ASN A 190 -22.00 -3.10 8.24
CA ASN A 190 -21.00 -4.16 8.32
C ASN A 190 -19.67 -3.72 8.98
N HIS A 191 -19.57 -2.51 9.54
CA HIS A 191 -18.31 -1.96 10.09
C HIS A 191 -17.64 -2.77 11.22
N ARG A 192 -18.30 -3.81 11.73
CA ARG A 192 -17.82 -4.69 12.81
C ARG A 192 -17.37 -6.08 12.33
N SER A 193 -17.52 -6.38 11.04
CA SER A 193 -17.04 -7.63 10.42
C SER A 193 -15.58 -7.49 10.02
#